data_AF-A0A6A5GL49-F1
#
_entry.id   AF-A0A6A5GL49-F1
#
_cell.length_a   1.000
_cell.length_b   1.000
_cell.length_c   1.000
_cell.angle_alpha   90.00
_cell.angle_beta   90.00
_cell.angle_gamma   90.00
#
_symmetry.space_group_name_H-M   'P 1'
#
loop_
_entity.id
_entity.type
_entity.pdbx_description
1 polymer ?
#
loop_
_entity_poly.entity_id
_entity_poly.type
_entity_poly.pdbx_seq_one_letter_code
_entity_poly.pdbx_strand_id
1 'polypeptide(L)'
;MLVPPSSTKASPKSAKEKKASEERIVVIAAIILFFTLLWVCAPTPYEFNATRVSAAKRQLIQDAQLDLALNDILEYNVARRQMRRTNTVDIPEPLWNEWVPDPSRFENVEQVLQMTGTNGTVIEELFYLATPQIIDIQQNGQLKIKWNSKLMIYFLTVPIGECWMYGRCHKHHYFVRNGNLYVHSVFDWNQQTLEMTRVYYVPAKNLLDHFFNGYH
;
A
#
# COMPACT_ATOMS: atom_id res chain seq x y z
N MET A 1 13.37 73.84 -36.26
CA MET A 1 12.90 72.89 -37.30
C MET A 1 12.13 71.79 -36.60
N LEU A 2 10.81 71.73 -36.79
CA LEU A 2 9.93 70.72 -36.21
C LEU A 2 9.71 69.62 -37.27
N VAL A 3 10.04 68.37 -36.94
CA VAL A 3 9.74 67.19 -37.76
C VAL A 3 8.33 66.70 -37.39
N PRO A 4 7.42 66.46 -38.34
CA PRO A 4 6.08 65.98 -38.02
C PRO A 4 6.10 64.46 -37.71
N PRO A 5 5.18 63.97 -36.87
CA PRO A 5 5.11 62.55 -36.56
C PRO A 5 4.58 61.76 -37.76
N SER A 6 5.31 60.70 -38.11
CA SER A 6 4.87 59.70 -39.09
C SER A 6 3.64 58.97 -38.56
N SER A 7 2.50 59.12 -39.24
CA SER A 7 1.31 58.31 -38.98
C SER A 7 1.47 56.94 -39.64
N THR A 8 1.85 55.94 -38.86
CA THR A 8 1.83 54.55 -39.32
C THR A 8 0.38 54.09 -39.39
N LYS A 9 -0.21 54.08 -40.60
CA LYS A 9 -1.50 53.41 -40.85
C LYS A 9 -1.32 51.92 -40.60
N ALA A 10 -2.00 51.38 -39.60
CA ALA A 10 -2.16 49.94 -39.43
C ALA A 10 -2.95 49.39 -40.62
N SER A 11 -2.31 48.52 -41.41
CA SER A 11 -2.95 47.85 -42.54
C SER A 11 -3.97 46.84 -42.02
N PRO A 12 -5.20 46.77 -42.58
CA PRO A 12 -6.20 45.81 -42.14
C PRO A 12 -5.72 44.38 -42.43
N LYS A 13 -5.60 43.56 -41.37
CA LYS A 13 -5.25 42.14 -41.48
C LYS A 13 -6.22 41.44 -42.44
N SER A 14 -5.67 40.66 -43.36
CA SER A 14 -6.48 39.95 -44.36
C SER A 14 -7.43 38.95 -43.69
N ALA A 15 -8.57 38.66 -44.33
CA ALA A 15 -9.55 37.69 -43.82
C ALA A 15 -8.93 36.30 -43.51
N LYS A 16 -7.84 35.96 -44.20
CA LYS A 16 -7.09 34.71 -44.00
C LYS A 16 -6.28 34.71 -42.69
N GLU A 17 -5.70 35.85 -42.31
CA GLU A 17 -5.00 36.00 -41.02
C GLU A 17 -5.97 36.05 -39.85
N LYS A 18 -7.17 36.62 -40.05
CA LYS A 18 -8.20 36.66 -39.02
C LYS A 18 -8.73 35.26 -38.69
N LYS A 19 -9.01 34.44 -39.71
CA LYS A 19 -9.41 33.04 -39.54
C LYS A 19 -8.33 32.19 -38.87
N ALA A 20 -7.06 32.34 -39.25
CA ALA A 20 -5.95 31.65 -38.61
C ALA A 20 -5.74 32.07 -37.13
N SER A 21 -6.04 33.32 -36.80
CA SER A 21 -6.02 33.82 -35.42
C SER A 21 -7.16 33.24 -34.58
N GLU A 22 -8.36 33.14 -35.15
CA GLU A 22 -9.54 32.57 -34.49
C GLU A 22 -9.36 31.07 -34.23
N GLU A 23 -8.83 30.31 -35.20
CA GLU A 23 -8.50 28.88 -35.02
C GLU A 23 -7.46 28.66 -33.91
N ARG A 24 -6.43 29.51 -33.82
CA ARG A 24 -5.44 29.45 -32.73
C ARG A 24 -6.06 29.75 -31.37
N ILE A 25 -6.95 30.73 -31.27
CA ILE A 25 -7.64 31.08 -30.02
C ILE A 25 -8.54 29.93 -29.57
N VAL A 26 -9.27 29.29 -30.49
CA VAL A 26 -10.13 28.13 -30.18
C VAL A 26 -9.29 26.94 -29.71
N VAL A 27 -8.15 26.66 -30.35
CA VAL A 27 -7.24 25.60 -29.92
C VAL A 27 -6.67 25.88 -28.52
N ILE A 28 -6.23 27.12 -28.24
CA ILE A 28 -5.72 27.49 -26.92
C ILE A 28 -6.83 27.39 -25.86
N ALA A 29 -8.04 27.87 -26.16
CA ALA A 29 -9.17 27.77 -25.26
C ALA A 29 -9.57 26.31 -24.97
N ALA A 30 -9.56 25.45 -25.99
CA ALA A 30 -9.82 24.01 -25.83
C ALA A 30 -8.74 23.31 -24.99
N ILE A 31 -7.48 23.68 -25.14
CA ILE A 31 -6.37 23.17 -24.31
C ILE A 31 -6.54 23.62 -22.86
N ILE A 32 -6.83 24.90 -22.62
CA ILE A 32 -7.08 25.41 -21.26
C ILE A 32 -8.28 24.69 -20.63
N LEU A 33 -9.38 24.52 -21.37
CA LEU A 33 -10.57 23.80 -20.90
C LEU A 33 -10.27 22.33 -20.59
N PHE A 34 -9.43 21.68 -21.40
CA PHE A 34 -8.99 20.31 -21.18
C PHE A 34 -8.12 20.17 -19.92
N PHE A 35 -7.18 21.10 -19.70
CA PHE A 35 -6.36 21.12 -18.49
C PHE A 35 -7.15 21.48 -17.22
N THR A 36 -8.16 22.35 -17.30
CA THR A 36 -9.04 22.63 -16.15
C THR A 36 -9.96 21.47 -15.83
N LEU A 37 -10.50 20.77 -16.84
CA LEU A 37 -11.30 19.55 -16.66
C LEU A 37 -10.48 18.38 -16.08
N LEU A 38 -9.20 18.24 -16.47
CA LEU A 38 -8.29 17.25 -15.88
C LEU A 38 -7.98 17.53 -14.39
N TRP A 39 -7.97 18.80 -13.98
CA TRP A 39 -7.70 19.18 -12.58
C TRP A 39 -8.89 18.91 -11.65
N VAL A 40 -10.12 18.96 -12.16
CA VAL A 40 -11.36 18.67 -11.39
C VAL A 40 -11.51 17.17 -11.07
N CYS A 41 -10.84 16.28 -11.82
CA CYS A 41 -10.86 14.83 -11.59
C CYS A 41 -9.61 14.31 -10.86
N ALA A 42 -8.76 15.18 -10.29
CA ALA A 42 -7.71 14.71 -9.41
C ALA A 42 -8.37 14.00 -8.21
N PRO A 43 -8.09 12.70 -7.98
CA PRO A 43 -8.61 12.01 -6.80
C PRO A 43 -8.20 12.81 -5.57
N THR A 44 -9.13 13.00 -4.64
CA THR A 44 -8.83 13.75 -3.41
C THR A 44 -7.58 13.14 -2.75
N PRO A 45 -6.58 13.97 -2.40
CA PRO A 45 -5.37 13.46 -1.75
C PRO A 45 -5.78 12.69 -0.49
N TYR A 46 -5.19 11.51 -0.31
CA TYR A 46 -5.50 10.68 0.86
C TYR A 46 -5.22 11.44 2.15
N GLU A 47 -6.24 11.55 3.00
CA GLU A 47 -6.15 12.21 4.30
C GLU A 47 -5.91 11.15 5.39
N PHE A 48 -4.73 11.20 5.99
CA PHE A 48 -4.39 10.32 7.10
C PHE A 48 -5.20 10.68 8.35
N ASN A 49 -5.83 9.69 8.98
CA ASN A 49 -6.59 9.87 10.21
C ASN A 49 -5.92 9.09 11.35
N ALA A 50 -5.12 9.79 12.15
CA ALA A 50 -4.35 9.22 13.25
C ALA A 50 -5.23 8.49 14.27
N THR A 51 -6.40 9.05 14.60
CA THR A 51 -7.35 8.46 15.56
C THR A 51 -7.88 7.13 15.06
N ARG A 52 -8.29 7.06 13.78
CA ARG A 52 -8.78 5.82 13.15
C ARG A 52 -7.68 4.77 13.12
N VAL A 53 -6.48 5.12 12.66
CA VAL A 53 -5.35 4.17 12.55
C VAL A 53 -4.95 3.65 13.92
N SER A 54 -4.85 4.52 14.92
CA SER A 54 -4.54 4.14 16.29
C SER A 54 -5.62 3.27 16.93
N ALA A 55 -6.89 3.51 16.62
CA ALA A 55 -8.00 2.65 17.06
C ALA A 55 -7.95 1.27 16.40
N ALA A 56 -7.74 1.22 15.07
CA ALA A 56 -7.62 -0.03 14.33
C ALA A 56 -6.42 -0.86 14.79
N LYS A 57 -5.26 -0.24 15.03
CA LYS A 57 -4.07 -0.90 15.60
C LYS A 57 -4.38 -1.52 16.96
N ARG A 58 -5.06 -0.78 17.85
CA ARG A 58 -5.46 -1.31 19.17
C ARG A 58 -6.43 -2.48 19.06
N GLN A 59 -7.39 -2.41 18.14
CA GLN A 59 -8.32 -3.50 17.90
C GLN A 59 -7.59 -4.76 17.43
N LEU A 60 -6.69 -4.66 16.46
CA LEU A 60 -5.90 -5.80 15.96
C LEU A 60 -5.08 -6.46 17.07
N ILE A 61 -4.49 -5.67 17.97
CA ILE A 61 -3.75 -6.20 19.13
C ILE A 61 -4.69 -6.95 20.08
N GLN A 62 -5.87 -6.38 20.37
CA GLN A 62 -6.85 -7.03 21.24
C GLN A 62 -7.39 -8.32 20.63
N ASP A 63 -7.71 -8.32 19.34
CA ASP A 63 -8.19 -9.49 18.61
C ASP A 63 -7.14 -10.61 18.61
N ALA A 64 -5.87 -10.28 18.36
CA ALA A 64 -4.77 -11.25 18.41
C ALA A 64 -4.58 -11.83 19.82
N GLN A 65 -4.70 -11.02 20.87
CA GLN A 65 -4.62 -11.48 22.26
C GLN A 65 -5.79 -12.41 22.61
N LEU A 66 -7.00 -12.06 22.20
CA LEU A 66 -8.19 -12.90 22.40
C LEU A 66 -8.03 -14.24 21.68
N ASP A 67 -7.58 -14.23 20.43
CA ASP A 67 -7.30 -15.46 19.66
C ASP A 67 -6.21 -16.32 20.33
N LEU A 68 -5.18 -15.70 20.88
CA LEU A 68 -4.14 -16.43 21.63
C LEU A 68 -4.66 -17.03 22.94
N ALA A 69 -5.64 -16.40 23.60
CA ALA A 69 -6.27 -16.96 24.79
C ALA A 69 -7.09 -18.23 24.48
N LEU A 70 -7.52 -18.41 23.22
CA LEU A 70 -8.17 -19.64 22.77
C LEU A 70 -7.18 -20.83 22.68
N ASN A 71 -5.87 -20.61 22.83
CA ASN A 71 -4.87 -21.70 22.91
C ASN A 71 -5.15 -22.70 24.04
N ASP A 72 -6.03 -22.44 25.00
CA ASP A 72 -6.41 -23.45 25.99
C ASP A 72 -7.53 -24.39 25.50
N ILE A 73 -8.17 -24.07 24.38
CA ILE A 73 -9.21 -24.88 23.74
C ILE A 73 -8.55 -25.97 22.87
N LEU A 74 -8.91 -27.23 23.12
CA LEU A 74 -8.31 -28.41 22.47
C LEU A 74 -8.39 -28.37 20.94
N GLU A 75 -9.54 -28.02 20.38
CA GLU A 75 -9.76 -27.97 18.92
C GLU A 75 -8.88 -26.92 18.25
N TYR A 76 -8.84 -25.70 18.81
CA TYR A 76 -7.96 -24.64 18.31
C TYR A 76 -6.49 -25.02 18.42
N ASN A 77 -6.08 -25.66 19.52
CA ASN A 77 -4.74 -26.21 19.67
C ASN A 77 -4.38 -27.21 18.58
N VAL A 78 -5.30 -28.09 18.20
CA VAL A 78 -5.10 -29.08 17.14
C VAL A 78 -4.95 -28.36 15.79
N ALA A 79 -5.86 -27.45 15.44
CA ALA A 79 -5.78 -26.65 14.21
C ALA A 79 -4.48 -25.83 14.13
N ARG A 80 -4.08 -25.18 15.23
CA ARG A 80 -2.82 -24.44 15.32
C ARG A 80 -1.61 -25.36 15.19
N ARG A 81 -1.62 -26.55 15.80
CA ARG A 81 -0.54 -27.54 15.64
C ARG A 81 -0.43 -28.01 14.19
N GLN A 82 -1.56 -28.16 13.49
CA GLN A 82 -1.56 -28.50 12.07
C GLN A 82 -0.87 -27.39 11.28
N MET A 83 -1.29 -26.13 11.43
CA MET A 83 -0.63 -24.97 10.82
C MET A 83 0.85 -24.80 11.19
N ARG A 84 1.26 -25.20 12.40
CA ARG A 84 2.68 -25.16 12.82
C ARG A 84 3.54 -26.20 12.11
N ARG A 85 2.96 -27.32 11.66
CA ARG A 85 3.64 -28.42 10.96
C ARG A 85 3.63 -28.22 9.45
N THR A 86 2.71 -27.40 8.94
CA THR A 86 2.61 -26.97 7.56
C THR A 86 3.89 -26.23 7.15
N ASN A 87 4.63 -26.77 6.19
CA ASN A 87 5.69 -26.00 5.53
C ASN A 87 5.05 -24.91 4.66
N THR A 88 5.83 -23.93 4.22
CA THR A 88 5.33 -22.85 3.35
C THR A 88 4.55 -23.38 2.12
N VAL A 89 4.94 -24.54 1.58
CA VAL A 89 4.28 -25.19 0.42
C VAL A 89 2.92 -25.82 0.73
N ASP A 90 2.60 -26.06 2.00
CA ASP A 90 1.44 -26.86 2.41
C ASP A 90 0.28 -26.00 2.95
N ILE A 91 0.39 -24.66 2.86
CA ILE A 91 -0.64 -23.75 3.37
C ILE A 91 -1.94 -23.98 2.58
N PRO A 92 -3.05 -24.37 3.23
CA PRO A 92 -4.31 -24.63 2.53
C PRO A 92 -4.80 -23.38 1.78
N GLU A 93 -5.18 -23.55 0.51
CA GLU A 93 -5.68 -22.47 -0.34
C GLU A 93 -6.84 -21.66 0.28
N PRO A 94 -7.82 -22.28 0.97
CA PRO A 94 -8.89 -21.53 1.65
C PRO A 94 -8.38 -20.53 2.71
N LEU A 95 -7.15 -20.70 3.21
CA LEU A 95 -6.55 -19.81 4.20
C LEU A 95 -5.65 -18.74 3.58
N TRP A 96 -5.44 -18.73 2.26
CA TRP A 96 -4.51 -17.81 1.59
C TRP A 96 -4.86 -16.33 1.74
N ASN A 97 -6.13 -16.02 2.03
CA ASN A 97 -6.63 -14.65 2.21
C ASN A 97 -7.00 -14.31 3.66
N GLU A 98 -6.74 -15.22 4.61
CA GLU A 98 -7.26 -15.13 5.98
C GLU A 98 -6.24 -14.56 6.98
N TRP A 99 -5.14 -13.99 6.46
CA TRP A 99 -4.04 -13.48 7.27
C TRP A 99 -4.32 -12.08 7.81
N VAL A 100 -4.31 -11.94 9.13
CA VAL A 100 -4.56 -10.69 9.86
C VAL A 100 -3.27 -10.22 10.53
N PRO A 101 -2.92 -8.92 10.45
CA PRO A 101 -1.74 -8.38 11.12
C PRO A 101 -1.88 -8.49 12.63
N ASP A 102 -0.76 -8.77 13.29
CA ASP A 102 -0.62 -8.66 14.74
C ASP A 102 0.45 -7.61 15.06
N PRO A 103 0.05 -6.33 15.20
CA PRO A 103 0.98 -5.24 15.48
C PRO A 103 1.77 -5.38 16.78
N SER A 104 1.33 -6.22 17.73
CA SER A 104 2.05 -6.44 18.99
C SER A 104 3.36 -7.22 18.80
N ARG A 105 3.49 -7.93 17.68
CA ARG A 105 4.68 -8.72 17.30
C ARG A 105 5.49 -8.07 16.19
N PHE A 106 5.19 -6.83 15.81
CA PHE A 106 5.95 -6.12 14.79
C PHE A 106 7.28 -5.67 15.37
N GLU A 107 8.35 -5.79 14.58
CA GLU A 107 9.69 -5.39 14.97
C GLU A 107 10.13 -4.21 14.10
N ASN A 108 10.66 -3.15 14.73
CA ASN A 108 11.25 -1.97 14.10
C ASN A 108 10.34 -1.14 13.16
N VAL A 109 9.07 -1.50 12.97
CA VAL A 109 8.13 -0.74 12.11
C VAL A 109 8.04 0.73 12.54
N GLU A 110 7.87 0.99 13.84
CA GLU A 110 7.82 2.34 14.39
C GLU A 110 9.13 3.11 14.15
N GLN A 111 10.27 2.45 14.34
CA GLN A 111 11.59 3.05 14.10
C GLN A 111 11.76 3.42 12.63
N VAL A 112 11.35 2.54 11.70
CA VAL A 112 11.40 2.83 10.26
C VAL A 112 10.51 4.04 9.94
N LEU A 113 9.29 4.09 10.47
CA LEU A 113 8.38 5.21 10.25
C LEU A 113 8.97 6.53 10.75
N GLN A 114 9.55 6.55 11.95
CA GLN A 114 10.15 7.74 12.54
C GLN A 114 11.41 8.18 11.79
N MET A 115 12.33 7.26 11.49
CA MET A 115 13.58 7.57 10.80
C MET A 115 13.35 8.09 9.38
N THR A 116 12.26 7.67 8.74
CA THR A 116 11.91 8.08 7.38
C THR A 116 10.92 9.24 7.33
N GLY A 117 10.45 9.72 8.50
CA GLY A 117 9.44 10.78 8.59
C GLY A 117 8.08 10.39 7.99
N THR A 118 7.76 9.09 7.96
CA THR A 118 6.53 8.55 7.37
C THR A 118 5.50 8.13 8.42
N ASN A 119 5.79 8.35 9.71
CA ASN A 119 4.78 8.33 10.77
C ASN A 119 3.73 9.45 10.52
N GLY A 120 2.47 9.18 10.81
CA GLY A 120 1.36 10.10 10.53
C GLY A 120 0.94 10.15 9.06
N THR A 121 1.33 9.16 8.25
CA THR A 121 1.06 9.14 6.80
C THR A 121 0.39 7.84 6.35
N VAL A 122 0.03 7.78 5.07
CA VAL A 122 -0.48 6.57 4.42
C VAL A 122 0.43 5.34 4.58
N ILE A 123 1.74 5.55 4.73
CA ILE A 123 2.72 4.46 4.93
C ILE A 123 2.51 3.80 6.29
N GLU A 124 2.27 4.57 7.35
CA GLU A 124 1.95 4.04 8.68
C GLU A 124 0.72 3.12 8.62
N GLU A 125 -0.33 3.59 7.96
CA GLU A 125 -1.55 2.80 7.81
C GLU A 125 -1.31 1.51 7.03
N LEU A 126 -0.59 1.58 5.92
CA LEU A 126 -0.26 0.42 5.12
C LEU A 126 0.58 -0.59 5.91
N PHE A 127 1.57 -0.14 6.68
CA PHE A 127 2.40 -1.03 7.48
C PHE A 127 1.60 -1.74 8.56
N TYR A 128 0.71 -1.04 9.26
CA TYR A 128 -0.06 -1.62 10.36
C TYR A 128 -1.31 -2.38 9.95
N LEU A 129 -2.02 -1.94 8.89
CA LEU A 129 -3.37 -2.42 8.59
C LEU A 129 -3.47 -3.25 7.31
N ALA A 130 -2.50 -3.20 6.40
CA ALA A 130 -2.60 -3.97 5.15
C ALA A 130 -2.47 -5.47 5.43
N THR A 131 -3.41 -6.25 4.89
CA THR A 131 -3.40 -7.71 5.00
C THR A 131 -2.79 -8.35 3.75
N PRO A 132 -1.97 -9.40 3.89
CA PRO A 132 -1.42 -10.14 2.76
C PRO A 132 -2.42 -11.20 2.26
N GLN A 133 -2.43 -11.38 0.95
CA GLN A 133 -3.08 -12.47 0.24
C GLN A 133 -2.00 -13.28 -0.46
N ILE A 134 -1.92 -14.58 -0.20
CA ILE A 134 -1.10 -15.49 -0.99
C ILE A 134 -1.81 -15.69 -2.33
N ILE A 135 -1.09 -15.47 -3.44
CA ILE A 135 -1.62 -15.64 -4.80
C ILE A 135 -1.05 -16.88 -5.50
N ASP A 136 0.11 -17.35 -5.04
CA ASP A 136 0.81 -18.50 -5.59
C ASP A 136 1.90 -18.95 -4.59
N ILE A 137 2.14 -20.24 -4.53
CA ILE A 137 3.24 -20.83 -3.77
C ILE A 137 4.10 -21.62 -4.75
N GLN A 138 5.28 -21.09 -5.04
CA GLN A 138 6.18 -21.71 -6.01
C GLN A 138 6.72 -23.04 -5.48
N GLN A 139 7.17 -23.92 -6.39
CA GLN A 139 7.71 -25.24 -6.04
C GLN A 139 8.87 -25.21 -5.04
N ASN A 140 9.65 -24.13 -5.02
CA ASN A 140 10.74 -23.90 -4.08
C ASN A 140 10.28 -23.32 -2.73
N GLY A 141 8.97 -23.23 -2.47
CA GLY A 141 8.38 -22.65 -1.27
C GLY A 141 8.33 -21.12 -1.26
N GLN A 142 8.69 -20.45 -2.35
CA GLN A 142 8.60 -18.99 -2.42
C GLN A 142 7.13 -18.55 -2.54
N LEU A 143 6.68 -17.76 -1.56
CA LEU A 143 5.35 -17.15 -1.59
C LEU A 143 5.33 -15.96 -2.55
N LYS A 144 4.33 -15.93 -3.43
CA LYS A 144 3.90 -14.69 -4.08
C LYS A 144 2.74 -14.11 -3.30
N ILE A 145 2.88 -12.85 -2.89
CA ILE A 145 1.90 -12.15 -2.07
C ILE A 145 1.41 -10.91 -2.80
N LYS A 146 0.10 -10.69 -2.74
CA LYS A 146 -0.57 -9.42 -3.01
C LYS A 146 -1.01 -8.82 -1.68
N TRP A 147 -1.07 -7.49 -1.61
CA TRP A 147 -1.58 -6.80 -0.44
C TRP A 147 -3.02 -6.33 -0.68
N ASN A 148 -3.91 -6.64 0.26
CA ASN A 148 -5.31 -6.23 0.22
C ASN A 148 -5.47 -4.85 0.85
N SER A 149 -5.05 -3.83 0.12
CA SER A 149 -5.32 -2.44 0.50
C SER A 149 -5.51 -1.58 -0.73
N LYS A 150 -6.52 -0.69 -0.70
CA LYS A 150 -6.69 0.35 -1.72
C LYS A 150 -5.56 1.38 -1.68
N LEU A 151 -4.81 1.43 -0.58
CA LEU A 151 -3.71 2.33 -0.38
C LEU A 151 -2.40 1.83 -1.02
N MET A 152 -2.39 0.62 -1.61
CA MET A 152 -1.19 0.07 -2.23
C MET A 152 -0.59 0.94 -3.33
N ILE A 153 -1.41 1.75 -4.00
CA ILE A 153 -0.94 2.74 -4.98
C ILE A 153 0.07 3.72 -4.36
N TYR A 154 -0.05 4.03 -3.07
CA TYR A 154 0.84 4.97 -2.39
C TYR A 154 2.22 4.39 -2.11
N PHE A 155 2.38 3.06 -2.02
CA PHE A 155 3.71 2.45 -1.96
C PHE A 155 4.53 2.64 -3.24
N LEU A 156 3.86 2.93 -4.37
CA LEU A 156 4.54 3.23 -5.64
C LEU A 156 4.97 4.71 -5.73
N THR A 157 4.37 5.59 -4.94
CA THR A 157 4.49 7.05 -5.09
C THR A 157 5.08 7.77 -3.89
N VAL A 158 5.18 7.11 -2.73
CA VAL A 158 5.78 7.67 -1.51
C VAL A 158 7.06 6.90 -1.15
N PRO A 159 8.22 7.56 -1.11
CA PRO A 159 9.46 6.92 -0.70
C PRO A 159 9.49 6.67 0.82
N ILE A 160 10.25 5.65 1.22
CA ILE A 160 10.60 5.31 2.60
C ILE A 160 12.08 5.61 2.75
N GLY A 161 12.40 6.77 3.32
CA GLY A 161 13.75 7.32 3.28
C GLY A 161 14.10 7.72 1.84
N GLU A 162 15.23 7.24 1.33
CA GLU A 162 15.59 7.40 -0.09
C GLU A 162 15.25 6.17 -0.94
N CYS A 163 14.52 5.22 -0.36
CA CYS A 163 14.13 3.98 -1.03
C CYS A 163 12.65 3.96 -1.42
N TRP A 164 12.34 3.17 -2.44
CA TRP A 164 10.97 2.92 -2.90
C TRP A 164 10.61 1.46 -2.63
N MET A 165 9.35 1.17 -2.26
CA MET A 165 8.91 -0.20 -1.97
C MET A 165 9.09 -1.17 -3.15
N TYR A 166 9.08 -0.68 -4.37
CA TYR A 166 9.32 -1.49 -5.57
C TYR A 166 10.66 -1.19 -6.23
N GLY A 167 11.54 -0.47 -5.52
CA GLY A 167 12.89 -0.16 -5.95
C GLY A 167 13.86 -1.31 -5.66
N ARG A 168 15.01 -1.31 -6.33
CA ARG A 168 16.09 -2.28 -6.10
C ARG A 168 16.68 -2.22 -4.69
N CYS A 169 16.50 -1.10 -4.00
CA CYS A 169 16.91 -0.88 -2.61
C CYS A 169 16.01 -1.60 -1.59
N HIS A 170 14.84 -2.13 -1.99
CA HIS A 170 13.93 -2.81 -1.07
C HIS A 170 13.81 -4.29 -1.41
N LYS A 171 13.88 -5.14 -0.38
CA LYS A 171 13.71 -6.59 -0.47
C LYS A 171 12.65 -7.04 0.51
N HIS A 172 11.86 -8.02 0.08
CA HIS A 172 10.91 -8.72 0.94
C HIS A 172 11.29 -10.19 1.07
N HIS A 173 11.29 -10.67 2.30
CA HIS A 173 11.42 -12.08 2.64
C HIS A 173 10.14 -12.54 3.33
N TYR A 174 9.41 -13.43 2.66
CA TYR A 174 8.18 -14.03 3.17
C TYR A 174 8.46 -15.43 3.66
N PHE A 175 8.06 -15.74 4.88
CA PHE A 175 8.23 -17.08 5.43
C PHE A 175 7.16 -17.39 6.47
N VAL A 176 6.79 -18.66 6.60
CA VAL A 176 5.91 -19.12 7.66
C VAL A 176 6.74 -19.74 8.78
N ARG A 177 6.46 -19.34 10.01
CA ARG A 177 7.07 -19.92 11.21
C ARG A 177 6.01 -20.08 12.29
N ASN A 178 5.90 -21.29 12.84
CA ASN A 178 4.92 -21.62 13.87
C ASN A 178 3.47 -21.27 13.46
N GLY A 179 3.10 -21.47 12.20
CA GLY A 179 1.75 -21.17 11.69
C GLY A 179 1.41 -19.69 11.61
N ASN A 180 2.42 -18.80 11.60
CA ASN A 180 2.28 -17.37 11.36
C ASN A 180 3.10 -16.99 10.14
N LEU A 181 2.59 -16.07 9.33
CA LEU A 181 3.29 -15.51 8.18
C LEU A 181 4.11 -14.31 8.64
N TYR A 182 5.40 -14.31 8.30
CA TYR A 182 6.32 -13.23 8.56
C TYR A 182 6.65 -12.53 7.25
N VAL A 183 6.63 -11.21 7.30
CA VAL A 183 7.07 -10.34 6.22
C VAL A 183 8.23 -9.52 6.75
N HIS A 184 9.44 -9.94 6.40
CA HIS A 184 10.66 -9.21 6.71
C HIS A 184 11.02 -8.32 5.52
N SER A 185 11.09 -7.02 5.77
CA SER A 185 11.42 -5.98 4.80
C SER A 185 12.78 -5.39 5.11
N VAL A 186 13.62 -5.30 4.09
CA VAL A 186 14.97 -4.71 4.17
C VAL A 186 15.04 -3.56 3.18
N PHE A 187 15.38 -2.37 3.66
CA PHE A 187 15.59 -1.16 2.86
C PHE A 187 17.07 -0.76 2.94
N ASP A 188 17.78 -0.86 1.81
CA ASP A 188 19.21 -0.63 1.69
C ASP A 188 19.50 0.58 0.78
N TRP A 189 20.02 1.68 1.33
CA TRP A 189 20.48 2.84 0.54
C TRP A 189 21.63 3.57 1.23
N ASN A 190 22.59 4.12 0.46
CA ASN A 190 23.70 4.94 0.99
C ASN A 190 24.42 4.37 2.23
N GLN A 191 24.70 3.07 2.26
CA GLN A 191 25.33 2.36 3.40
C GLN A 191 24.46 2.30 4.68
N GLN A 192 23.20 2.71 4.60
CA GLN A 192 22.18 2.53 5.62
C GLN A 192 21.31 1.33 5.25
N THR A 193 21.02 0.51 6.27
CA THR A 193 20.08 -0.60 6.18
C THR A 193 19.04 -0.41 7.27
N LEU A 194 17.77 -0.33 6.87
CA LEU A 194 16.62 -0.38 7.76
C LEU A 194 15.88 -1.68 7.55
N GLU A 195 15.56 -2.34 8.66
CA GLU A 195 14.84 -3.61 8.65
C GLU A 195 13.59 -3.50 9.49
N MET A 196 12.52 -4.13 9.03
CA MET A 196 11.31 -4.31 9.82
C MET A 196 10.69 -5.67 9.58
N THR A 197 10.04 -6.21 10.61
CA THR A 197 9.30 -7.47 10.53
C THR A 197 7.84 -7.22 10.88
N ARG A 198 6.94 -7.66 9.99
CA ARG A 198 5.49 -7.69 10.23
C ARG A 198 5.02 -9.14 10.35
N VAL A 199 4.17 -9.41 11.33
CA VAL A 199 3.70 -10.76 11.65
C VAL A 199 2.20 -10.87 11.44
N TYR A 200 1.77 -11.92 10.76
CA TYR A 200 0.39 -12.17 10.43
C TYR A 200 -0.02 -13.55 10.90
N TYR A 201 -1.27 -13.67 11.34
CA TYR A 201 -1.83 -14.93 11.81
C TYR A 201 -3.20 -15.16 11.16
N VAL A 202 -3.63 -16.42 11.13
CA VAL A 202 -5.01 -16.76 10.75
C VAL A 202 -5.85 -16.81 12.04
N PRO A 203 -6.95 -16.05 12.13
CA PRO A 203 -7.85 -16.08 13.29
C PRO A 203 -8.37 -17.48 13.62
N ALA A 204 -8.65 -17.75 14.91
CA ALA A 204 -9.10 -19.07 15.35
C ALA A 204 -10.37 -19.51 14.66
N LYS A 205 -11.33 -18.59 14.48
CA LYS A 205 -12.57 -18.86 13.78
C LYS A 205 -12.30 -19.49 12.40
N ASN A 206 -11.41 -18.89 11.62
CA ASN A 206 -11.15 -19.30 10.23
C ASN A 206 -10.39 -20.63 10.21
N LEU A 207 -9.51 -20.87 11.19
CA LEU A 207 -8.86 -22.17 11.36
C LEU A 207 -9.85 -23.27 11.76
N LEU A 208 -10.74 -22.99 12.71
CA LEU A 208 -11.75 -23.94 13.17
C LEU A 208 -12.74 -24.27 12.07
N ASP A 209 -13.20 -23.25 11.34
CA ASP A 209 -14.09 -23.41 10.20
C ASP A 209 -13.47 -24.29 9.12
N HIS A 210 -12.18 -24.07 8.82
CA HIS A 210 -11.47 -24.88 7.84
C HIS A 210 -11.24 -26.34 8.27
N PHE A 211 -10.79 -26.57 9.51
CA PHE A 211 -10.38 -27.91 9.96
C PHE A 211 -11.50 -28.77 10.54
N PHE A 212 -12.57 -28.17 11.07
CA PHE A 212 -13.61 -28.88 11.79
C PHE A 212 -15.02 -28.69 11.23
N ASN A 213 -15.29 -27.59 10.52
CA ASN A 213 -16.61 -27.31 9.94
C ASN A 213 -16.67 -27.53 8.42
N GLY A 214 -15.75 -28.31 7.86
CA GLY A 214 -15.68 -28.59 6.42
C GLY A 214 -16.95 -29.26 5.87
N TYR A 215 -17.66 -28.49 5.02
CA TYR A 215 -18.87 -28.77 4.21
C TYR A 215 -20.24 -28.40 4.80
N HIS A 216 -20.73 -27.22 4.38
CA HIS A 216 -22.05 -27.09 3.76
C HIS A 216 -21.89 -26.62 2.31
#